data_AF-A0A497N3H8-F1
#
_entry.id   AF-A0A497N3H8-F1
#
_cell.length_a   1.000
_cell.length_b   1.000
_cell.length_c   1.000
_cell.angle_alpha   90.00
_cell.angle_beta   90.00
_cell.angle_gamma   90.00
#
_symmetry.space_group_name_H-M   'P 1'
#
loop_
_entity.id
_entity.type
_entity.pdbx_description
1 polymer ?
#
loop_
_entity_poly.entity_id
_entity_poly.type
_entity_poly.pdbx_seq_one_letter_code
_entity_poly.pdbx_strand_id
1 'polypeptide(L)' 'MKEPFQYCPICGRVLELEVIDGKERKFCPNCDFIDYKNPLPVAVAIAVKEKKVLMIKRG' A
#
# COMPACT_ATOMS: atom_id res chain seq x y z
N MET A 1 -0.83 -5.39 6.78
CA MET A 1 -0.56 -4.00 6.36
C MET A 1 0.94 -3.82 6.36
N LYS A 2 1.53 -3.33 5.25
CA LYS A 2 2.97 -3.01 5.24
C LYS A 2 3.18 -1.80 6.17
N GLU A 3 4.17 -1.86 7.05
CA GLU A 3 4.50 -0.70 7.89
C GLU A 3 4.93 0.49 7.02
N PRO A 4 4.53 1.73 7.37
CA PRO A 4 4.92 2.92 6.61
C PRO A 4 6.45 3.10 6.63
N PHE A 5 7.01 3.53 5.51
CA PHE A 5 8.47 3.73 5.39
C PHE A 5 8.98 4.63 6.52
N GLN A 6 10.04 4.22 7.23
CA GLN A 6 10.69 5.09 8.21
C GLN A 6 11.79 5.94 7.55
N TYR A 7 12.38 5.40 6.48
CA TYR A 7 13.43 6.02 5.68
C TYR A 7 12.98 6.12 4.23
N CYS A 8 13.44 7.17 3.55
CA CYS A 8 13.17 7.41 2.15
C CYS A 8 13.73 6.26 1.30
N PRO A 9 12.91 5.58 0.49
CA PRO A 9 13.38 4.49 -0.36
C PRO A 9 14.27 4.98 -1.52
N ILE A 10 14.29 6.29 -1.80
CA ILE A 10 15.09 6.88 -2.87
C ILE A 10 16.50 7.26 -2.37
N CYS A 11 16.62 7.86 -1.19
CA CYS A 11 17.89 8.43 -0.71
C CYS A 11 18.31 8.02 0.71
N GLY A 12 17.52 7.19 1.42
CA GLY A 12 17.85 6.68 2.76
C GLY A 12 17.67 7.65 3.93
N ARG A 13 17.30 8.92 3.69
CA ARG A 13 17.04 9.90 4.77
C ARG A 13 15.78 9.54 5.57
N VAL A 14 15.74 9.87 6.86
CA VAL A 14 14.52 9.74 7.68
C VAL A 14 13.38 10.56 7.07
N LEU A 15 12.17 10.00 7.07
CA LEU A 15 10.97 10.71 6.60
C LEU A 15 10.35 11.52 7.75
N GLU A 16 9.82 12.69 7.41
CA GLU A 16 9.14 13.62 8.33
C GLU A 16 7.63 13.64 8.05
N LEU A 17 6.82 14.08 9.01
CA LEU A 17 5.37 14.22 8.82
C LEU A 17 5.04 15.62 8.30
N GLU A 18 4.25 15.70 7.23
CA GLU A 18 3.81 16.95 6.62
C GLU A 18 2.35 16.86 6.14
N VAL A 19 1.63 17.99 6.15
CA VAL A 19 0.27 18.08 5.63
C VAL A 19 0.32 18.36 4.13
N ILE A 20 0.02 17.33 3.34
CA ILE A 20 -0.02 17.38 1.87
C ILE A 20 -1.44 17.00 1.45
N ASP A 21 -2.08 17.75 0.57
CA ASP A 21 -3.48 17.51 0.14
C ASP A 21 -4.46 17.30 1.32
N GLY A 22 -4.29 18.10 2.39
CA GLY A 22 -5.14 18.06 3.58
C GLY A 22 -5.05 16.79 4.43
N LYS A 23 -4.01 15.95 4.27
CA LYS A 23 -3.75 14.83 5.20
C LYS A 23 -2.26 14.75 5.56
N GLU A 24 -1.98 14.27 6.77
CA GLU A 24 -0.61 13.99 7.21
C GLU A 24 -0.03 12.82 6.41
N ARG A 25 1.15 13.04 5.82
CA ARG A 25 1.92 12.06 5.07
C ARG A 25 3.38 12.11 5.49
N LYS A 26 4.07 10.99 5.27
CA LYS A 26 5.52 10.97 5.39
C LYS A 26 6.14 11.56 4.12
N PHE A 27 7.03 12.51 4.29
CA PHE A 27 7.70 13.28 3.25
C PHE A 27 9.22 13.26 3.44
N CYS A 28 9.97 13.27 2.34
CA CYS A 28 11.42 13.36 2.37
C CYS A 28 11.88 14.79 2.04
N PRO A 29 12.49 15.53 2.99
CA PRO A 29 12.93 16.91 2.75
C PRO A 29 14.17 17.04 1.85
N ASN A 30 14.74 15.92 1.37
CA ASN A 30 15.97 15.92 0.58
C ASN A 30 15.74 15.64 -0.91
N CYS A 31 14.67 14.92 -1.26
CA CYS A 31 14.41 14.53 -2.64
C CYS A 31 12.90 14.53 -2.98
N ASP A 32 12.09 15.15 -2.14
CA ASP A 32 10.65 15.38 -2.31
C ASP A 32 9.78 14.12 -2.46
N PHE A 33 10.28 12.95 -2.03
CA PHE A 33 9.49 11.72 -2.00
C PHE A 33 8.34 11.81 -1.00
N ILE A 34 7.14 11.40 -1.41
CA ILE A 34 5.94 11.35 -0.57
C ILE A 34 5.46 9.89 -0.46
N ASP A 35 5.26 9.40 0.77
CA ASP A 35 4.72 8.05 1.04
C ASP A 35 3.19 8.02 0.84
N TYR A 36 2.76 7.93 -0.42
CA TYR A 36 1.36 7.73 -0.76
C TYR A 36 0.91 6.30 -0.45
N LYS A 37 0.00 6.17 0.51
CA LYS A 37 -0.68 4.89 0.79
C LYS A 37 -1.80 4.67 -0.20
N ASN A 38 -1.51 3.94 -1.28
CA ASN A 38 -2.53 3.48 -2.19
C ASN A 38 -3.06 2.11 -1.71
N PRO A 39 -4.37 1.94 -1.47
CA PRO A 39 -4.91 0.62 -1.14
C PRO A 39 -4.62 -0.35 -2.28
N LEU A 40 -4.20 -1.56 -1.94
CA LEU A 40 -3.99 -2.61 -2.94
C LEU A 40 -5.35 -3.06 -3.47
N PRO A 41 -5.64 -2.91 -4.78
CA PRO A 41 -6.86 -3.46 -5.35
C PRO A 41 -6.77 -4.99 -5.32
N VAL A 42 -7.80 -5.62 -4.75
CA VAL A 42 -7.92 -7.08 -4.71
C VAL A 42 -9.24 -7.47 -5.34
N ALA A 43 -9.19 -8.35 -6.35
CA ALA A 43 -10.36 -8.96 -6.94
C ALA A 43 -10.66 -10.30 -6.25
N VAL A 44 -11.94 -10.56 -6.00
CA VAL A 44 -12.44 -11.84 -5.47
C VAL A 44 -13.55 -12.32 -6.39
N ALA A 45 -13.55 -13.61 -6.69
CA ALA A 45 -14.57 -14.24 -7.52
C ALA A 45 -15.07 -15.55 -6.89
N ILE A 46 -16.35 -15.86 -7.13
CA ILE A 46 -16.97 -17.14 -6.77
C ILE A 46 -17.36 -17.83 -8.08
N ALA A 47 -16.67 -18.91 -8.41
CA ALA A 47 -17.01 -19.71 -9.60
C ALA A 47 -18.03 -20.81 -9.23
N VAL A 48 -19.19 -20.79 -9.89
CA VAL A 48 -20.29 -21.73 -9.68
C VAL A 48 -20.56 -22.53 -10.95
N LYS A 49 -20.64 -23.86 -10.83
CA LYS A 49 -21.09 -24.77 -11.89
C LYS A 49 -22.01 -25.83 -11.31
N GLU A 50 -23.21 -26.00 -11.85
CA GLU A 50 -24.16 -27.05 -11.43
C GLU A 50 -24.38 -27.08 -9.90
N LYS A 51 -24.52 -25.91 -9.27
CA LYS A 51 -24.65 -25.74 -7.80
C LYS A 51 -23.43 -26.18 -6.98
N LYS A 52 -22.27 -26.35 -7.60
CA LYS A 52 -20.97 -26.58 -6.93
C LYS A 52 -20.11 -25.32 -6.99
N VAL A 53 -19.29 -25.11 -5.97
CA VAL A 53 -18.34 -24.00 -5.88
C VAL A 53 -16.92 -24.53 -6.11
N LEU A 54 -16.15 -23.85 -6.96
CA LEU A 54 -14.73 -24.17 -7.15
C LEU A 54 -13.92 -23.66 -5.98
N MET A 55 -13.19 -24.56 -5.32
CA MET A 55 -12.26 -24.24 -4.23
C MET A 55 -10.83 -24.49 -4.70
N ILE A 56 -9.90 -23.63 -4.28
CA ILE A 56 -8.46 -23.83 -4.48
C ILE A 56 -7.80 -24.11 -3.13
N LYS A 57 -6.80 -24.98 -3.12
CA LYS A 57 -5.88 -25.14 -1.99
C LYS A 57 -4.65 -24.28 -2.26
N ARG A 58 -4.38 -23.34 -1.35
CA ARG A 58 -3.10 -22.63 -1.29
C ARG A 58 -2.11 -23.53 -0.55
N GLY A 59 -0.81 -23.44 -0.89
CA GLY A 59 0.26 -24.28 -0.34
C GLY A 59 0.18 -24.48 1.16
#